data_AF-A0A6H1ZDT9-F1
#
_entry.id   AF-A0A6H1ZDT9-F1
#
_cell.length_a   1.000
_cell.length_b   1.000
_cell.length_c   1.000
_cell.angle_alpha   90.00
_cell.angle_beta   90.00
_cell.angle_gamma   90.00
#
_symmetry.space_group_name_H-M   'P 1'
#
loop_
_entity.id
_entity.type
_entity.pdbx_description
1 polymer ?
#
loop_
_entity_poly.entity_id
_entity_poly.type
_entity_poly.pdbx_seq_one_letter_code
_entity_poly.pdbx_strand_id
1 'polypeptide(L)'
;MELNNEVELQNIESQISPVVEKAQSYVVETIKDVDNASAFLREIKDMEKIVEDKRITFTKPLNESLKNINDTFKKMREPLEQARSLLTNKILTWKRAESEKVAAEQAAWRKIQEAEAVLRRLRDEPEVKVEPIIVAPVVNKIGNMQTVKRWTYEVTGFSQLPDIFKSINTVEINTAIRAGNRDIPGLKIFQSESLAIVSR
;
A
#
# COMPACT_ATOMS: atom_id res chain seq x y z
N MET A 1 -25.34 -20.53 -25.83
CA MET A 1 -25.25 -19.42 -24.85
C MET A 1 -24.36 -18.30 -25.38
N GLU A 2 -23.23 -18.62 -26.02
CA GLU A 2 -22.34 -17.64 -26.67
C GLU A 2 -22.98 -16.88 -27.85
N LEU A 3 -23.64 -17.58 -28.79
CA LEU A 3 -24.36 -16.92 -29.90
C LEU A 3 -25.43 -15.91 -29.42
N ASN A 4 -26.10 -16.19 -28.29
CA ASN A 4 -27.15 -15.30 -27.79
C ASN A 4 -26.58 -14.02 -27.18
N ASN A 5 -25.40 -14.11 -26.56
CA ASN A 5 -24.70 -12.96 -25.98
C ASN A 5 -24.09 -12.06 -27.06
N GLU A 6 -23.56 -12.63 -28.14
CA GLU A 6 -23.04 -11.85 -29.28
C GLU A 6 -24.16 -11.08 -29.99
N VAL A 7 -25.31 -11.72 -30.23
CA VAL A 7 -26.48 -11.06 -30.83
C VAL A 7 -27.02 -9.94 -29.95
N GLU A 8 -27.07 -10.13 -28.62
CA GLU A 8 -27.48 -9.08 -27.68
C GLU A 8 -26.50 -7.90 -27.65
N LEU A 9 -25.19 -8.14 -27.71
CA LEU A 9 -24.18 -7.08 -27.76
C LEU A 9 -24.25 -6.28 -29.07
N GLN A 10 -24.43 -6.95 -30.20
CA GLN A 10 -24.63 -6.29 -31.49
C GLN A 10 -25.91 -5.44 -31.50
N ASN A 11 -26.98 -5.91 -30.84
CA ASN A 11 -28.21 -5.14 -30.71
C ASN A 11 -27.98 -3.87 -29.87
N ILE A 12 -27.29 -3.99 -28.72
CA ILE A 12 -26.94 -2.84 -27.87
C ILE A 12 -26.06 -1.85 -28.65
N GLU A 13 -25.03 -2.33 -29.35
CA GLU A 13 -24.13 -1.49 -30.16
C GLU A 13 -24.89 -0.73 -31.26
N SER A 14 -25.85 -1.40 -31.91
CA SER A 14 -26.68 -0.77 -32.95
C SER A 14 -27.56 0.37 -32.42
N GLN A 15 -27.89 0.37 -31.13
CA GLN A 15 -28.72 1.39 -30.49
C GLN A 15 -27.91 2.60 -29.97
N ILE A 16 -26.60 2.47 -29.80
CA ILE A 16 -25.75 3.55 -29.27
C ILE A 16 -25.59 4.68 -30.30
N SER A 17 -25.21 4.36 -31.54
CA SER A 17 -24.92 5.40 -32.55
C SER A 17 -26.10 6.36 -32.80
N PRO A 18 -27.35 5.89 -32.97
CA PRO A 18 -28.49 6.79 -33.15
C PRO A 18 -28.77 7.67 -31.93
N VAL A 19 -28.54 7.15 -30.71
CA VAL A 19 -28.72 7.92 -29.47
C VAL A 19 -27.67 9.03 -29.36
N VAL A 20 -26.43 8.76 -29.75
CA VAL A 20 -25.35 9.75 -29.79
C VAL A 20 -25.63 10.82 -30.84
N GLU A 21 -26.04 10.44 -32.05
CA GLU A 21 -26.39 11.40 -33.12
C GLU A 21 -27.58 12.29 -32.72
N LYS A 22 -28.60 11.71 -32.07
CA LYS A 22 -29.74 12.46 -31.53
C LYS A 22 -29.33 13.42 -30.41
N ALA A 23 -28.37 13.04 -29.56
CA ALA A 23 -27.82 13.93 -28.53
C ALA A 23 -27.00 15.08 -29.13
N GLN A 24 -26.20 14.81 -30.16
CA GLN A 24 -25.38 15.83 -30.84
C GLN A 24 -26.21 16.86 -31.60
N SER A 25 -27.34 16.44 -32.16
CA SER A 25 -28.26 17.32 -32.89
C SER A 25 -29.29 18.02 -31.99
N TYR A 26 -29.27 17.77 -30.67
CA TYR A 26 -30.23 18.32 -29.74
C TYR A 26 -29.95 19.80 -29.47
N VAL A 27 -30.95 20.65 -29.68
CA VAL A 27 -30.88 22.09 -29.37
C VAL A 27 -31.96 22.40 -28.33
N VAL A 28 -31.57 23.11 -27.26
CA VAL A 28 -32.47 23.48 -26.16
C VAL A 28 -32.63 24.99 -26.14
N GLU A 29 -33.77 25.48 -26.63
CA GLU A 29 -34.07 26.92 -26.68
C GLU A 29 -35.22 27.31 -25.75
N THR A 30 -36.11 26.36 -25.45
CA THR A 30 -37.30 26.59 -24.62
C THR A 30 -37.34 25.70 -23.38
N ILE A 31 -38.14 26.08 -22.39
CA ILE A 31 -38.38 25.27 -21.18
C ILE A 31 -38.98 23.90 -21.53
N LYS A 32 -39.80 23.82 -22.59
CA LYS A 32 -40.35 22.56 -23.07
C LYS A 32 -39.26 21.64 -23.66
N ASP A 33 -38.23 22.23 -24.28
CA ASP A 33 -37.07 21.47 -24.76
C ASP A 33 -36.21 20.97 -23.60
N VAL A 34 -36.15 21.69 -22.48
CA VAL A 34 -35.51 21.22 -21.24
C VAL A 34 -36.22 19.97 -20.71
N ASP A 35 -37.55 19.96 -20.67
CA ASP A 35 -38.33 18.79 -20.22
C ASP A 35 -38.09 17.59 -21.15
N ASN A 36 -38.13 17.79 -22.47
CA ASN A 36 -37.86 16.74 -23.45
C ASN A 36 -36.40 16.25 -23.40
N ALA A 37 -35.44 17.16 -23.20
CA ALA A 37 -34.03 16.83 -23.04
C ALA A 37 -33.80 16.03 -21.75
N SER A 38 -34.50 16.37 -20.66
CA SER A 38 -34.42 15.63 -19.39
C SER A 38 -34.95 14.20 -19.51
N ALA A 39 -36.04 14.00 -20.27
CA ALA A 39 -36.58 12.69 -20.56
C ALA A 39 -35.61 11.86 -21.42
N PHE A 40 -35.04 12.48 -22.47
CA PHE A 40 -34.05 11.83 -23.32
C PHE A 40 -32.74 11.50 -22.56
N LEU A 41 -32.30 12.39 -21.66
CA LEU A 41 -31.15 12.16 -20.81
C LEU A 41 -31.36 10.96 -19.86
N ARG A 42 -32.60 10.73 -19.41
CA ARG A 42 -32.95 9.52 -18.66
C ARG A 42 -32.83 8.26 -19.52
N GLU A 43 -33.30 8.28 -20.76
CA GLU A 43 -33.14 7.16 -21.71
C GLU A 43 -31.66 6.81 -21.92
N ILE A 44 -30.79 7.83 -22.07
CA ILE A 44 -29.34 7.64 -22.17
C ILE A 44 -28.79 6.93 -20.93
N LYS A 45 -29.14 7.41 -19.73
CA LYS A 45 -28.69 6.80 -18.46
C LYS A 45 -29.17 5.35 -18.30
N ASP A 46 -30.39 5.05 -18.72
CA ASP A 46 -30.92 3.68 -18.68
C ASP A 46 -30.15 2.77 -19.66
N MET A 47 -29.77 3.29 -20.83
CA MET A 47 -28.93 2.56 -21.79
C MET A 47 -27.49 2.35 -21.28
N GLU A 48 -26.87 3.36 -20.66
CA GLU A 48 -25.57 3.23 -19.97
C GLU A 48 -25.62 2.12 -18.92
N LYS A 49 -26.72 2.07 -18.15
CA LYS A 49 -26.92 1.02 -17.15
C LYS A 49 -27.03 -0.37 -17.77
N ILE A 50 -27.74 -0.53 -18.89
CA ILE A 50 -27.85 -1.81 -19.60
C ILE A 50 -26.46 -2.31 -20.05
N VAL A 51 -25.63 -1.42 -20.60
CA VAL A 51 -24.25 -1.75 -21.00
C VAL A 51 -23.44 -2.21 -19.80
N GLU A 52 -23.52 -1.48 -18.69
CA GLU A 52 -22.78 -1.79 -17.46
C GLU A 52 -23.26 -3.10 -16.81
N ASP A 53 -24.57 -3.33 -16.73
CA ASP A 53 -25.14 -4.57 -16.21
C ASP A 53 -24.68 -5.79 -17.04
N LYS A 54 -24.58 -5.62 -18.37
CA LYS A 54 -24.06 -6.67 -19.25
C LYS A 54 -22.57 -6.91 -19.00
N ARG A 55 -21.76 -5.86 -18.84
CA ARG A 55 -20.34 -5.96 -18.44
C ARG A 55 -20.20 -6.69 -17.10
N ILE A 56 -21.03 -6.38 -16.12
CA ILE A 56 -21.04 -7.03 -14.80
C ILE A 56 -21.39 -8.52 -14.95
N THR A 57 -22.36 -8.86 -15.81
CA THR A 57 -22.74 -10.26 -16.06
C THR A 57 -21.56 -11.10 -16.54
N PHE A 58 -20.67 -10.54 -17.38
CA PHE A 58 -19.45 -11.22 -17.82
C PHE A 58 -18.35 -11.21 -16.75
N THR A 59 -18.14 -10.07 -16.09
CA THR A 59 -16.97 -9.89 -15.20
C THR A 59 -17.17 -10.49 -13.82
N LYS A 60 -18.41 -10.58 -13.32
CA LYS A 60 -18.72 -11.14 -12.00
C LYS A 60 -18.23 -12.59 -11.82
N PRO A 61 -18.57 -13.57 -12.68
CA PRO A 61 -18.09 -14.94 -12.51
C PRO A 61 -16.56 -15.05 -12.65
N LEU A 62 -15.93 -14.21 -13.47
CA LEU A 62 -14.48 -14.15 -13.62
C LEU A 62 -13.81 -13.62 -12.34
N ASN A 63 -14.36 -12.55 -11.76
CA ASN A 63 -13.88 -11.97 -10.51
C ASN A 63 -14.07 -12.93 -9.33
N GLU A 64 -15.21 -13.64 -9.28
CA GLU A 64 -15.45 -14.68 -8.28
C GLU A 64 -14.46 -15.84 -8.42
N SER A 65 -14.19 -16.28 -9.65
CA SER A 65 -13.20 -17.32 -9.93
C SER A 65 -11.78 -16.89 -9.53
N LEU A 66 -11.39 -15.66 -9.90
CA LEU A 66 -10.11 -15.06 -9.52
C LEU A 66 -9.96 -14.97 -8.00
N LYS A 67 -11.01 -14.54 -7.30
CA LYS A 67 -11.04 -14.49 -5.84
C LYS A 67 -10.86 -15.87 -5.23
N ASN A 68 -11.59 -16.88 -5.70
CA ASN A 68 -11.48 -18.25 -5.18
C ASN A 68 -10.08 -18.85 -5.39
N ILE A 69 -9.46 -18.59 -6.53
CA ILE A 69 -8.08 -18.98 -6.82
C ILE A 69 -7.14 -18.30 -5.82
N ASN A 70 -7.22 -16.97 -5.70
CA ASN A 70 -6.39 -16.20 -4.78
C ASN A 70 -6.55 -16.66 -3.33
N ASP A 71 -7.77 -16.91 -2.89
CA ASP A 71 -8.07 -17.39 -1.54
C ASP A 71 -7.49 -18.79 -1.30
N THR A 72 -7.55 -19.68 -2.29
CA THR A 72 -6.96 -21.02 -2.22
C THR A 72 -5.44 -20.95 -2.05
N PHE A 73 -4.77 -20.16 -2.90
CA PHE A 73 -3.32 -19.99 -2.81
C PHE A 73 -2.89 -19.23 -1.55
N LYS A 74 -3.72 -18.30 -1.07
CA LYS A 74 -3.49 -17.60 0.21
C LYS A 74 -3.48 -18.58 1.39
N LYS A 75 -4.44 -19.50 1.46
CA LYS A 75 -4.49 -20.55 2.48
C LYS A 75 -3.26 -21.47 2.47
N MET A 76 -2.66 -21.72 1.30
CA MET A 76 -1.43 -22.51 1.18
C MET A 76 -0.17 -21.68 1.51
N ARG A 77 -0.16 -20.41 1.13
CA ARG A 77 0.97 -19.50 1.33
C ARG A 77 1.13 -19.07 2.79
N GLU A 78 0.03 -18.78 3.50
CA GLU A 78 0.06 -18.26 4.87
C GLU A 78 0.82 -19.18 5.85
N PRO A 79 0.58 -20.50 5.92
CA PRO A 79 1.35 -21.40 6.77
C PRO A 79 2.84 -21.45 6.42
N LEU A 80 3.17 -21.36 5.12
CA LEU A 80 4.57 -21.32 4.67
C LEU A 80 5.26 -20.01 5.07
N GLU A 81 4.55 -18.88 4.99
CA GLU A 81 5.05 -17.58 5.47
C GLU A 81 5.25 -17.59 6.99
N GLN A 82 4.32 -18.20 7.75
CA GLN A 82 4.44 -18.39 9.18
C GLN A 82 5.64 -19.27 9.53
N ALA A 83 5.78 -20.44 8.88
CA ALA A 83 6.92 -21.33 9.07
C ALA A 83 8.26 -20.65 8.75
N ARG A 84 8.32 -19.91 7.64
CA ARG A 84 9.49 -19.11 7.26
C ARG A 84 9.81 -18.06 8.31
N SER A 85 8.81 -17.33 8.81
CA SER A 85 8.97 -16.31 9.84
C SER A 85 9.50 -16.93 11.14
N LEU A 86 8.90 -18.02 11.59
CA LEU A 86 9.32 -18.77 12.79
C LEU A 86 10.77 -19.23 12.68
N LEU A 87 11.15 -19.85 11.56
CA LEU A 87 12.52 -20.32 11.36
C LEU A 87 13.51 -19.15 11.28
N THR A 88 13.16 -18.09 10.57
CA THR A 88 13.98 -16.87 10.47
C THR A 88 14.23 -16.26 11.85
N ASN A 89 13.18 -16.15 12.68
CA ASN A 89 13.29 -15.64 14.03
C ASN A 89 14.16 -16.53 14.92
N LYS A 90 14.02 -17.86 14.84
CA LYS A 90 14.89 -18.80 15.57
C LYS A 90 16.37 -18.62 15.19
N ILE A 91 16.66 -18.48 13.90
CA ILE A 91 18.02 -18.27 13.39
C ILE A 91 18.57 -16.92 13.88
N LEU A 92 17.76 -15.85 13.84
CA LEU A 92 18.16 -14.54 14.34
C LEU A 92 18.42 -14.54 15.85
N THR A 93 17.57 -15.21 16.63
CA THR A 93 17.76 -15.36 18.09
C THR A 93 19.05 -16.12 18.39
N TRP A 94 19.30 -17.24 17.72
CA TRP A 94 20.55 -17.98 17.86
C TRP A 94 21.76 -17.12 17.47
N LYS A 95 21.71 -16.41 16.34
CA LYS A 95 22.80 -15.53 15.89
C LYS A 95 23.10 -14.43 16.91
N ARG A 96 22.07 -13.83 17.52
CA ARG A 96 22.23 -12.82 18.58
C ARG A 96 22.94 -13.41 19.79
N ALA A 97 22.44 -14.54 20.30
CA ALA A 97 23.04 -15.22 21.45
C ALA A 97 24.50 -15.63 21.18
N GLU A 98 24.80 -16.12 19.97
CA GLU A 98 26.17 -16.48 19.58
C GLU A 98 27.08 -15.24 19.51
N SER A 99 26.60 -14.14 18.92
CA SER A 99 27.35 -12.89 18.89
C SER A 99 27.59 -12.30 20.29
N GLU A 100 26.65 -12.47 21.21
CA GLU A 100 26.77 -12.04 22.60
C GLU A 100 27.81 -12.86 23.36
N LYS A 101 27.85 -14.19 23.16
CA LYS A 101 28.89 -15.06 23.74
C LYS A 101 30.29 -14.67 23.28
N VAL A 102 30.47 -14.55 21.97
CA VAL A 102 31.75 -14.15 21.39
C VAL A 102 32.16 -12.76 21.89
N ALA A 103 31.23 -11.82 21.99
CA ALA A 103 31.52 -10.48 22.53
C ALA A 103 31.87 -10.51 24.03
N ALA A 104 31.22 -11.36 24.83
CA ALA A 104 31.51 -11.51 26.26
C ALA A 104 32.89 -12.13 26.50
N GLU A 105 33.25 -13.17 25.74
CA GLU A 105 34.59 -13.78 25.78
C GLU A 105 35.66 -12.75 25.41
N GLN A 106 35.47 -12.01 24.32
CA GLN A 106 36.39 -10.93 23.93
C GLN A 106 36.52 -9.85 25.01
N ALA A 107 35.41 -9.45 25.64
CA ALA A 107 35.44 -8.46 26.71
C ALA A 107 36.17 -8.98 27.96
N ALA A 108 36.00 -10.25 28.32
CA ALA A 108 36.72 -10.87 29.43
C ALA A 108 38.23 -10.93 29.16
N TRP A 109 38.64 -11.35 27.96
CA TRP A 109 40.03 -11.33 27.53
C TRP A 109 40.64 -9.94 27.57
N ARG A 110 39.93 -8.91 27.08
CA ARG A 110 40.38 -7.51 27.16
C ARG A 110 40.58 -7.04 28.60
N LYS A 111 39.65 -7.35 29.50
CA LYS A 111 39.78 -7.00 30.92
C LYS A 111 40.99 -7.66 31.59
N ILE A 112 41.28 -8.93 31.26
CA ILE A 112 42.45 -9.63 31.78
C ILE A 112 43.74 -8.96 31.27
N GLN A 113 43.81 -8.66 29.97
CA GLN A 113 44.95 -7.96 29.37
C GLN A 113 45.17 -6.57 29.96
N GLU A 114 44.10 -5.79 30.15
CA GLU A 114 44.16 -4.47 30.78
C GLU A 114 44.62 -4.56 32.25
N ALA A 115 44.09 -5.51 33.02
CA ALA A 115 44.48 -5.71 34.41
C ALA A 115 45.96 -6.14 34.54
N GLU A 116 46.44 -7.03 33.67
CA GLU A 116 47.83 -7.46 33.63
C GLU A 116 48.76 -6.30 33.23
N ALA A 117 48.38 -5.49 32.24
CA ALA A 117 49.13 -4.30 31.85
C ALA A 117 49.23 -3.28 32.98
N VAL A 118 48.14 -3.05 33.74
CA VAL A 118 48.15 -2.17 34.92
C VAL A 118 49.05 -2.72 36.02
N LEU A 119 48.99 -4.03 36.31
CA LEU A 119 49.85 -4.67 37.31
C LEU A 119 51.34 -4.58 36.93
N ARG A 120 51.68 -4.76 35.65
CA ARG A 120 53.07 -4.63 35.16
C ARG A 120 53.58 -3.20 35.25
N ARG A 121 52.75 -2.20 34.91
CA ARG A 121 53.10 -0.78 35.10
C ARG A 121 53.36 -0.44 36.56
N LEU A 122 52.61 -1.03 37.49
CA LEU A 122 52.85 -0.87 38.93
C LEU A 122 54.12 -1.58 39.44
N ARG A 123 54.66 -2.55 38.68
CA ARG A 123 55.87 -3.33 39.02
C ARG A 123 57.15 -2.83 38.32
N ASP A 124 57.09 -1.72 37.57
CA ASP A 124 58.20 -1.18 36.77
C ASP A 124 58.82 -2.21 35.79
N GLU A 125 58.00 -3.15 35.29
CA GLU A 125 58.42 -4.08 34.24
C GLU A 125 58.28 -3.41 32.84
N PRO A 126 59.20 -3.65 31.89
CA PRO A 126 59.15 -3.03 30.57
C PRO A 126 57.86 -3.41 29.82
N GLU A 127 57.20 -2.43 29.18
CA GLU A 127 56.00 -2.65 28.37
C GLU A 127 56.32 -3.57 27.18
N VAL A 128 55.94 -4.85 27.28
CA VAL A 128 55.89 -5.75 26.13
C VAL A 128 54.62 -5.41 25.35
N LYS A 129 54.78 -4.94 24.10
CA LYS A 129 53.64 -4.72 23.18
C LYS A 129 52.94 -6.05 22.93
N VAL A 130 51.84 -6.30 23.62
CA VAL A 130 50.95 -7.42 23.31
C VAL A 130 50.26 -7.08 21.99
N GLU A 131 50.54 -7.86 20.95
CA GLU A 131 49.88 -7.67 19.66
C GLU A 131 48.35 -7.90 19.82
N PRO A 132 47.52 -7.03 19.25
CA PRO A 132 46.08 -7.21 19.34
C PRO A 132 45.68 -8.52 18.67
N ILE A 133 45.04 -9.42 19.42
CA ILE A 133 44.46 -10.64 18.87
C ILE A 133 43.43 -10.24 17.81
N ILE A 134 43.73 -10.53 16.54
CA ILE A 134 42.84 -10.31 15.41
C ILE A 134 41.73 -11.35 15.50
N VAL A 135 40.61 -11.00 16.13
CA VAL A 135 39.45 -11.88 16.13
C VAL A 135 38.80 -11.82 14.75
N ALA A 136 38.63 -12.99 14.12
CA ALA A 136 38.10 -13.10 12.77
C ALA A 136 36.78 -12.30 12.63
N PRO A 137 36.61 -11.53 11.54
CA PRO A 137 35.43 -10.70 11.36
C PRO A 137 34.17 -11.57 11.38
N VAL A 138 33.14 -11.12 12.10
CA VAL A 138 31.83 -11.78 12.16
C VAL A 138 31.32 -11.96 10.72
N VAL A 139 31.40 -13.18 10.20
CA VAL A 139 30.99 -13.49 8.83
C VAL A 139 29.49 -13.24 8.73
N ASN A 140 29.09 -12.24 7.94
CA ASN A 140 27.68 -11.86 7.79
C ASN A 140 26.82 -12.95 7.08
N LYS A 141 27.49 -13.92 6.48
CA LYS A 141 26.90 -15.05 5.75
C LYS A 141 26.86 -16.28 6.66
N ILE A 142 25.66 -16.80 6.91
CA ILE A 142 25.43 -18.07 7.61
C ILE A 142 24.73 -18.98 6.60
N GLY A 143 25.45 -19.97 6.06
CA GLY A 143 24.96 -20.81 4.97
C GLY A 143 24.56 -19.96 3.75
N ASN A 144 23.30 -20.08 3.33
CA ASN A 144 22.70 -19.32 2.21
C ASN A 144 22.04 -18.00 2.65
N MET A 145 22.18 -17.59 3.92
CA MET A 145 21.50 -16.42 4.48
C MET A 145 22.49 -15.28 4.74
N GLN A 146 22.08 -14.06 4.41
CA GLN A 146 22.80 -12.83 4.74
C GLN A 146 21.90 -11.93 5.60
N THR A 147 22.46 -11.37 6.68
CA THR A 147 21.73 -10.37 7.47
C THR A 147 21.80 -9.02 6.76
N VAL A 148 20.64 -8.41 6.51
CA VAL A 148 20.51 -7.07 5.93
C VAL A 148 19.99 -6.13 7.01
N LYS A 149 20.64 -4.98 7.21
CA LYS A 149 20.15 -3.92 8.08
C LYS A 149 19.25 -3.01 7.24
N ARG A 150 17.99 -2.84 7.66
CA ARG A 150 17.04 -1.89 7.05
C ARG A 150 16.76 -0.78 8.06
N TRP A 151 16.84 0.46 7.61
CA TRP A 151 16.40 1.61 8.40
C TRP A 151 14.87 1.66 8.39
N THR A 152 14.28 1.78 9.57
CA THR A 152 12.85 1.98 9.79
C THR A 152 12.69 3.25 10.62
N TYR A 153 11.57 3.95 10.48
CA TYR A 153 11.28 5.19 11.21
C TYR A 153 10.02 5.04 12.06
N GLU A 154 9.96 5.79 13.14
CA GLU A 154 8.77 5.99 13.97
C GLU A 154 8.51 7.50 14.03
N VAL A 155 7.27 7.94 13.81
CA VAL A 155 6.93 9.35 13.82
C VAL A 155 6.69 9.79 15.27
N THR A 156 7.66 10.49 15.85
CA THR A 156 7.59 11.01 17.22
C THR A 156 6.68 12.23 17.36
N GLY A 157 6.45 12.98 16.27
CA GLY A 157 5.55 14.13 16.25
C GLY A 157 5.27 14.65 14.84
N PHE A 158 3.99 14.69 14.45
CA PHE A 158 3.58 15.10 13.10
C PHE A 158 3.89 16.57 12.80
N SER A 159 3.83 17.46 13.80
CA SER A 159 4.09 18.89 13.63
C SER A 159 5.55 19.21 13.30
N GLN A 160 6.49 18.38 13.76
CA GLN A 160 7.93 18.54 13.49
C GLN A 160 8.35 17.95 12.15
N LEU A 161 7.47 17.18 11.51
CA LEU A 161 7.72 16.63 10.18
C LEU A 161 7.76 17.77 9.16
N PRO A 162 8.74 17.81 8.24
CA PRO A 162 8.73 18.78 7.14
C PRO A 162 7.47 18.63 6.27
N ASP A 163 6.95 19.75 5.77
CA ASP A 163 5.69 19.77 5.00
C ASP A 163 5.75 18.95 3.71
N ILE A 164 6.97 18.71 3.18
CA ILE A 164 7.21 17.84 2.02
C ILE A 164 6.74 16.40 2.27
N PHE A 165 6.76 15.94 3.52
CA PHE A 165 6.35 14.59 3.89
C PHE A 165 4.91 14.53 4.45
N LYS A 166 4.22 15.67 4.54
CA LYS A 166 2.82 15.73 5.00
C LYS A 166 1.89 15.63 3.80
N SER A 167 0.96 14.69 3.85
CA SER A 167 -0.15 14.63 2.90
C SER A 167 -1.44 15.14 3.55
N ILE A 168 -2.25 15.82 2.75
CA ILE A 168 -3.53 16.37 3.20
C ILE A 168 -4.56 15.24 3.30
N ASN A 169 -5.27 15.16 4.42
CA ASN A 169 -6.39 14.23 4.58
C ASN A 169 -7.66 14.80 3.93
N THR A 170 -7.90 14.43 2.68
CA THR A 170 -9.04 14.90 1.88
C THR A 170 -10.39 14.40 2.41
N VAL A 171 -10.43 13.27 3.12
CA VAL A 171 -11.68 12.69 3.64
C VAL A 171 -12.24 13.56 4.76
N GLU A 172 -11.40 13.92 5.73
CA GLU A 172 -11.79 14.79 6.85
C GLU A 172 -12.19 16.19 6.39
N ILE A 173 -11.45 16.75 5.44
CA ILE A 173 -11.78 18.04 4.83
C ILE A 173 -13.16 17.99 4.16
N ASN A 174 -13.42 16.97 3.34
CA ASN A 174 -14.72 16.83 2.67
C ASN A 174 -15.87 16.63 3.68
N THR A 175 -15.63 15.92 4.78
CA THR A 175 -16.60 15.77 5.87
C THR A 175 -16.88 17.11 6.55
N ALA A 176 -15.85 17.92 6.85
CA ALA A 176 -16.00 19.25 7.43
C ALA A 176 -16.75 20.22 6.50
N ILE A 177 -16.45 20.19 5.20
CA ILE A 177 -17.15 20.98 4.17
C ILE A 177 -18.65 20.60 4.12
N ARG A 178 -18.96 19.29 4.17
CA ARG A 178 -20.35 18.79 4.21
C ARG A 178 -21.09 19.18 5.49
N ALA A 179 -20.39 19.23 6.62
CA ALA A 179 -20.94 19.67 7.91
C ALA A 179 -21.20 21.19 7.98
N GLY A 180 -20.82 21.94 6.95
CA GLY A 180 -21.05 23.38 6.85
C GLY A 180 -19.86 24.25 7.22
N ASN A 181 -18.70 23.66 7.55
CA ASN A 181 -17.48 24.42 7.81
C ASN A 181 -16.81 24.81 6.48
N ARG A 182 -17.12 26.02 6.01
CA ARG A 182 -16.70 26.55 4.71
C ARG A 182 -15.51 27.51 4.78
N ASP A 183 -14.98 27.74 5.99
CA ASP A 183 -13.79 28.54 6.22
C ASP A 183 -12.71 27.65 6.85
N ILE A 184 -11.90 27.02 6.00
CA ILE A 184 -10.76 26.20 6.40
C ILE A 184 -9.50 26.96 5.98
N PRO A 185 -8.62 27.36 6.93
CA PRO A 185 -7.40 28.07 6.61
C PRO A 185 -6.56 27.32 5.56
N GLY A 186 -6.26 28.00 4.45
CA GLY A 186 -5.48 27.43 3.34
C GLY A 186 -6.29 26.73 2.25
N LEU A 187 -7.62 26.64 2.34
CA LEU A 187 -8.48 26.09 1.30
C LEU A 187 -9.45 27.14 0.74
N LYS A 188 -9.52 27.22 -0.60
CA LYS A 188 -10.57 27.98 -1.30
C LYS A 188 -11.68 27.02 -1.71
N ILE A 189 -12.80 27.05 -1.00
CA ILE A 189 -13.97 26.19 -1.28
C ILE A 189 -14.88 26.90 -2.29
N PHE A 190 -15.28 26.21 -3.35
CA PHE A 190 -16.17 26.73 -4.39
C PHE A 190 -17.28 25.71 -4.71
N GLN A 191 -18.43 26.20 -5.19
CA GLN A 191 -19.55 25.36 -5.63
C GLN A 191 -19.54 25.29 -7.16
N SER A 192 -19.58 24.07 -7.71
CA SER A 192 -19.82 23.81 -9.12
C SER A 192 -21.17 23.13 -9.28
N GLU A 193 -22.04 23.66 -10.12
CA GLU A 193 -23.33 23.06 -10.43
C GLU A 193 -23.15 21.97 -11.50
N SER A 194 -23.73 20.80 -11.25
CA SER A 194 -23.79 19.69 -12.21
C SER A 194 -25.21 19.18 -12.26
N LEU A 195 -25.73 18.91 -13.46
CA LEU A 195 -27.04 18.31 -13.63
C LEU A 195 -27.00 16.85 -13.18
N ALA A 196 -27.98 16.45 -12.36
CA ALA A 196 -28.14 15.08 -11.89
C ALA A 196 -29.53 14.56 -12.22
N ILE A 197 -29.60 13.38 -12.81
CA ILE A 197 -30.88 12.71 -13.13
C ILE A 197 -31.37 12.00 -11.87
N VAL A 198 -32.46 12.50 -11.30
CA VAL A 198 -33.13 11.89 -10.14
C VAL A 198 -34.01 10.73 -10.61
N SER A 199 -33.66 9.50 -10.25
CA SER A 199 -34.52 8.34 -10.42
C SER A 199 -35.60 8.35 -9.33
N ARG A 200 -36.87 8.45 -9.73
CA ARG A 200 -38.03 8.29 -8.83
C ARG A 200 -38.41 6.82 -8.69
#